data_AF-A0A229RSM5-F1
#
_entry.id   AF-A0A229RSM5-F1
#
_cell.length_a   1.000
_cell.length_b   1.000
_cell.length_c   1.000
_cell.angle_alpha   90.00
_cell.angle_beta   90.00
_cell.angle_gamma   90.00
#
_symmetry.space_group_name_H-M   'P 1'
#
loop_
_entity.id
_entity.type
_entity.pdbx_description
1 polymer ?
#
loop_
_entity_poly.entity_id
_entity_poly.type
_entity_poly.pdbx_seq_one_letter_code
_entity_poly.pdbx_strand_id
1 'polypeptide(L)'
;MPDPILISISAALAAKAAVGLYDLVKRKFAKEPAADAALEAAVTTPSAPGVVQVLAERLGLAERDDPEFSARLRAEWAKVSTAQKAEDAKVINQISGDVGGKVLQAGDIHGNVTF
;
A
#
# COMPACT_ATOMS: atom_id res chain seq x y z
N MET A 1 4.17 9.59 13.01
CA MET A 1 4.64 9.44 11.62
C MET A 1 3.72 8.44 10.93
N PRO A 2 3.23 8.73 9.72
CA PRO A 2 2.38 7.81 8.97
C PRO A 2 3.15 6.52 8.61
N ASP A 3 2.44 5.41 8.59
CA ASP A 3 3.00 4.09 8.29
C ASP A 3 3.58 4.05 6.85
N PRO A 4 4.77 3.44 6.63
CA PRO A 4 5.40 3.41 5.31
C PRO A 4 4.56 2.71 4.23
N ILE A 5 3.68 1.77 4.62
CA ILE A 5 2.74 1.13 3.70
C ILE A 5 1.66 2.13 3.27
N LEU A 6 1.16 2.96 4.20
CA LEU A 6 0.16 3.98 3.89
C LEU A 6 0.70 5.08 2.98
N ILE A 7 1.99 5.41 3.09
CA ILE A 7 2.66 6.32 2.16
C ILE A 7 2.72 5.71 0.76
N SER A 8 3.10 4.44 0.66
CA SER A 8 3.13 3.72 -0.63
C SER A 8 1.75 3.61 -1.28
N ILE A 9 0.72 3.30 -0.49
CA ILE A 9 -0.68 3.27 -0.92
C ILE A 9 -1.12 4.66 -1.40
N SER A 10 -0.80 5.70 -0.63
CA SER A 10 -1.16 7.09 -0.98
C SER A 10 -0.50 7.53 -2.28
N ALA A 11 0.76 7.16 -2.50
CA ALA A 11 1.47 7.43 -3.76
C ALA A 11 0.85 6.67 -4.94
N ALA A 12 0.47 5.41 -4.75
CA ALA A 12 -0.19 4.62 -5.80
C ALA A 12 -1.59 5.16 -6.16
N LEU A 13 -2.33 5.64 -5.16
CA LEU A 13 -3.61 6.34 -5.35
C LEU A 13 -3.41 7.64 -6.12
N ALA A 14 -2.40 8.43 -5.74
CA ALA A 14 -2.03 9.68 -6.40
C ALA A 14 -1.64 9.46 -7.88
N ALA A 15 -0.96 8.34 -8.17
CA ALA A 15 -0.62 7.92 -9.53
C ALA A 15 -1.81 7.33 -10.32
N LYS A 16 -2.99 7.17 -9.69
CA LYS A 16 -4.18 6.50 -10.25
C LYS A 16 -3.87 5.08 -10.80
N ALA A 17 -2.82 4.44 -10.30
CA ALA A 17 -2.35 3.14 -10.77
C ALA A 17 -3.25 1.98 -10.32
N ALA A 18 -4.14 2.22 -9.36
CA ALA A 18 -5.01 1.21 -8.78
C ALA A 18 -6.45 1.72 -8.64
N VAL A 19 -7.24 1.56 -9.70
CA VAL A 19 -8.66 1.99 -9.71
C VAL A 19 -9.46 1.32 -8.59
N GLY A 20 -9.24 0.03 -8.33
CA GLY A 20 -9.93 -0.69 -7.24
C GLY A 20 -9.61 -0.13 -5.85
N LEU A 21 -8.35 0.27 -5.62
CA LEU A 21 -7.92 0.90 -4.38
C LEU A 21 -8.52 2.31 -4.24
N TYR A 22 -8.57 3.07 -5.33
CA TYR A 22 -9.19 4.39 -5.36
C TYR A 22 -10.69 4.32 -5.06
N ASP A 23 -11.43 3.39 -5.67
CA ASP A 23 -12.87 3.21 -5.41
C ASP A 23 -13.17 2.77 -3.97
N LEU A 24 -12.27 1.98 -3.37
CA LEU A 24 -12.39 1.57 -1.97
C LEU A 24 -12.21 2.76 -1.02
N VAL A 25 -11.16 3.55 -1.23
CA VAL A 25 -10.86 4.73 -0.40
C VAL A 25 -11.92 5.82 -0.61
N LYS A 26 -12.33 6.08 -1.85
CA LYS A 26 -13.39 7.04 -2.17
C LYS A 26 -14.72 6.71 -1.50
N ARG A 27 -15.12 5.42 -1.49
CA ARG A 27 -16.33 4.99 -0.78
C ARG A 27 -16.24 5.17 0.74
N LYS A 28 -15.06 4.92 1.34
CA LYS A 28 -14.86 5.16 2.77
C LYS A 28 -14.91 6.65 3.08
N PHE A 29 -14.27 7.47 2.25
CA PHE A 29 -14.17 8.92 2.45
C PHE A 29 -15.42 9.70 2.00
N ALA A 30 -16.37 9.08 1.31
CA ALA A 30 -17.62 9.72 0.91
C ALA A 30 -18.43 10.30 2.09
N LYS A 31 -18.21 9.81 3.31
CA LYS A 31 -18.84 10.32 4.54
C LYS A 31 -17.97 11.31 5.31
N GLU A 32 -16.73 11.54 4.87
CA GLU A 32 -15.74 12.39 5.50
C GLU A 32 -15.17 13.41 4.49
N PRO A 33 -15.77 14.62 4.38
CA PRO A 33 -15.41 15.58 3.33
C PRO A 33 -13.94 16.04 3.39
N ALA A 34 -13.34 16.07 4.58
CA ALA A 34 -11.92 16.40 4.75
C ALA A 34 -10.99 15.29 4.22
N ALA A 35 -11.42 14.02 4.28
CA ALA A 35 -10.66 12.89 3.77
C ALA A 35 -10.82 12.79 2.24
N ASP A 36 -12.01 13.03 1.72
CA ASP A 36 -12.28 13.07 0.28
C ASP A 36 -11.47 14.18 -0.41
N ALA A 37 -11.42 15.38 0.18
CA ALA A 37 -10.58 16.47 -0.33
C ALA A 37 -9.08 16.11 -0.35
N ALA A 38 -8.59 15.35 0.63
CA ALA A 38 -7.20 14.89 0.66
C ALA A 38 -6.92 13.86 -0.44
N LEU A 39 -7.86 12.95 -0.71
CA LEU A 39 -7.78 11.99 -1.83
C LEU A 39 -7.76 12.72 -3.17
N GLU A 40 -8.69 13.65 -3.40
CA GLU A 40 -8.78 14.40 -4.66
C GLU A 40 -7.55 15.29 -4.88
N ALA A 41 -7.02 15.90 -3.81
CA ALA A 41 -5.77 16.67 -3.86
C ALA A 41 -4.59 15.78 -4.25
N ALA A 42 -4.50 14.55 -3.72
CA ALA A 42 -3.45 13.61 -4.07
C ALA A 42 -3.51 13.19 -5.54
N VAL A 43 -4.71 13.01 -6.09
CA VAL A 43 -4.89 12.63 -7.51
C VAL A 43 -4.68 13.82 -8.45
N THR A 44 -5.12 15.01 -8.06
CA THR A 44 -5.06 16.22 -8.92
C THR A 44 -3.68 16.87 -8.88
N THR A 45 -3.00 16.83 -7.73
CA THR A 45 -1.69 17.47 -7.54
C THR A 45 -0.75 16.55 -6.75
N PRO A 46 -0.36 15.39 -7.33
CA PRO A 46 0.52 14.43 -6.66
C PRO A 46 1.90 15.01 -6.31
N SER A 47 2.37 16.01 -7.05
CA SER A 47 3.66 16.68 -6.84
C SER A 47 3.63 17.76 -5.75
N ALA A 48 2.46 18.07 -5.19
CA ALA A 48 2.37 19.06 -4.12
C ALA A 48 3.01 18.51 -2.82
N PRO A 49 3.86 19.31 -2.16
CA PRO A 49 4.57 18.85 -0.98
C PRO A 49 3.58 18.51 0.13
N GLY A 50 3.75 17.32 0.72
CA GLY A 50 2.96 16.87 1.87
C GLY A 50 1.59 16.27 1.55
N VAL A 51 1.09 16.34 0.31
CA VAL A 51 -0.25 15.81 -0.02
C VAL A 51 -0.34 14.29 0.16
N VAL A 52 0.69 13.55 -0.25
CA VAL A 52 0.80 12.10 0.00
C VAL A 52 0.84 11.79 1.50
N GLN A 53 1.49 12.64 2.30
CA GLN A 53 1.60 12.45 3.74
C GLN A 53 0.25 12.69 4.43
N VAL A 54 -0.45 13.76 4.06
CA VAL A 54 -1.79 14.08 4.59
C VAL A 54 -2.78 12.96 4.25
N LEU A 55 -2.73 12.42 3.03
CA LEU A 55 -3.57 11.28 2.64
C LEU A 55 -3.25 10.03 3.49
N ALA A 56 -1.97 9.74 3.71
CA ALA A 56 -1.55 8.61 4.53
C ALA A 56 -2.00 8.75 6.00
N GLU A 57 -1.98 9.96 6.55
CA GLU A 57 -2.50 10.24 7.89
C GLU A 57 -4.01 10.02 7.98
N ARG A 58 -4.77 10.46 6.97
CA ARG A 58 -6.22 10.22 6.89
C ARG A 58 -6.56 8.74 6.77
N LEU A 59 -5.82 8.00 5.95
CA LEU A 59 -5.96 6.55 5.85
C LEU A 59 -5.68 5.88 7.19
N GLY A 60 -4.63 6.30 7.90
CA GLY A 60 -4.30 5.74 9.21
C GLY A 60 -5.37 5.99 10.27
N LEU A 61 -6.09 7.11 10.20
CA LEU A 61 -7.27 7.35 11.05
C LEU A 61 -8.43 6.44 10.66
N ALA A 62 -8.72 6.31 9.36
CA ALA A 62 -9.79 5.45 8.86
C ALA A 62 -9.55 3.96 9.15
N GLU A 63 -8.31 3.48 9.12
CA GLU A 63 -7.95 2.11 9.52
C GLU A 63 -8.16 1.85 11.01
N ARG A 64 -7.97 2.87 11.86
CA ARG A 64 -8.15 2.74 13.32
C ARG A 64 -9.60 2.78 13.72
N ASP A 65 -10.39 3.59 13.02
CA ASP A 65 -11.84 3.69 13.21
C ASP A 65 -12.56 2.44 12.67
N ASP A 66 -12.04 1.85 11.59
CA ASP A 66 -12.64 0.70 10.90
C ASP A 66 -11.61 -0.38 10.57
N PRO A 67 -11.50 -1.41 11.43
CA PRO A 67 -10.58 -2.54 11.22
C PRO A 67 -10.91 -3.37 9.98
N GLU A 68 -12.19 -3.44 9.57
CA GLU A 68 -12.58 -4.16 8.35
C GLU A 68 -12.06 -3.42 7.11
N PHE A 69 -12.18 -2.09 7.11
CA PHE A 69 -11.58 -1.25 6.08
C PHE A 69 -10.07 -1.45 5.99
N SER A 70 -9.35 -1.53 7.12
CA SER A 70 -7.90 -1.81 7.11
C SER A 70 -7.58 -3.15 6.45
N ALA A 71 -8.30 -4.21 6.79
CA ALA A 71 -8.10 -5.53 6.18
C ALA A 71 -8.34 -5.51 4.67
N ARG A 72 -9.41 -4.84 4.22
CA ARG A 72 -9.74 -4.72 2.79
C ARG A 72 -8.74 -3.85 2.04
N LEU A 73 -8.30 -2.74 2.63
CA LEU A 73 -7.29 -1.85 2.06
C LEU A 73 -5.97 -2.60 1.83
N ARG A 74 -5.53 -3.39 2.82
CA ARG A 74 -4.32 -4.22 2.71
C ARG A 74 -4.48 -5.35 1.71
N ALA A 75 -5.66 -5.97 1.62
CA ALA A 75 -5.93 -7.03 0.64
C ALA A 75 -5.90 -6.49 -0.80
N GLU A 76 -6.50 -5.32 -1.05
CA GLU A 76 -6.44 -4.66 -2.36
C GLU A 76 -5.01 -4.18 -2.68
N TRP A 77 -4.30 -3.63 -1.69
CA TRP A 77 -2.89 -3.25 -1.86
C TRP A 77 -2.01 -4.46 -2.22
N ALA A 78 -2.24 -5.62 -1.61
CA ALA A 78 -1.52 -6.84 -1.96
C ALA A 78 -1.74 -7.24 -3.43
N LYS A 79 -2.96 -7.09 -3.96
CA LYS A 79 -3.25 -7.36 -5.39
C LYS A 79 -2.51 -6.39 -6.31
N VAL A 80 -2.52 -5.10 -5.97
CA VAL A 80 -1.84 -4.05 -6.75
C VAL A 80 -0.33 -4.23 -6.70
N SER A 81 0.22 -4.51 -5.51
CA SER A 81 1.65 -4.74 -5.32
C SER A 81 2.11 -6.02 -6.02
N THR A 82 1.32 -7.09 -6.02
CA THR A 82 1.60 -8.30 -6.79
C THR A 82 1.51 -8.06 -8.30
N ALA A 83 0.56 -7.24 -8.76
CA ALA A 83 0.46 -6.87 -10.17
C ALA A 83 1.66 -6.01 -10.62
N GLN A 84 2.03 -4.97 -9.85
CA GLN A 84 3.23 -4.17 -10.12
C GLN A 84 4.50 -5.01 -10.04
N LYS A 85 4.61 -5.92 -9.06
CA LYS A 85 5.74 -6.86 -8.97
C LYS A 85 5.76 -7.89 -10.10
N ALA A 86 4.63 -8.26 -10.68
CA ALA A 86 4.60 -9.15 -11.84
C ALA A 86 5.08 -8.44 -13.11
N GLU A 87 4.87 -7.12 -13.21
CA GLU A 87 5.41 -6.30 -14.31
C GLU A 87 6.90 -5.96 -14.12
N ASP A 88 7.40 -5.92 -12.87
CA ASP A 88 8.81 -5.60 -12.54
C ASP A 88 9.71 -6.80 -12.20
N ALA A 89 9.18 -7.97 -11.80
CA ALA A 89 9.99 -9.06 -11.25
C ALA A 89 9.76 -10.41 -11.94
N LYS A 90 10.70 -10.69 -12.83
CA LYS A 90 11.44 -11.97 -12.85
C LYS A 90 11.65 -12.46 -11.40
N VAL A 91 10.79 -13.38 -10.98
CA VAL A 91 10.88 -14.26 -9.79
C VAL A 91 10.67 -13.61 -8.42
N ILE A 92 9.55 -13.91 -7.76
CA ILE A 92 9.52 -14.07 -6.28
C ILE A 92 8.68 -15.30 -5.92
N ASN A 93 9.31 -16.21 -5.16
CA ASN A 93 8.70 -17.43 -4.65
C ASN A 93 7.85 -17.10 -3.43
N GLN A 94 6.54 -17.33 -3.53
CA GLN A 94 5.60 -17.17 -2.42
C GLN A 94 5.39 -18.53 -1.76
N ILE A 95 5.90 -18.70 -0.55
CA ILE A 95 5.68 -19.93 0.23
C ILE A 95 4.73 -19.58 1.38
N SER A 96 3.58 -20.26 1.41
CA SER A 96 2.67 -20.30 2.56
C SER A 96 2.60 -21.74 3.05
N GLY A 97 3.13 -21.99 4.24
CA GLY A 97 3.08 -23.29 4.91
C GLY A 97 4.12 -23.40 6.03
N ASP A 98 3.71 -23.89 7.19
CA ASP A 98 4.55 -24.19 8.35
C ASP A 98 5.55 -25.30 7.98
N VAL A 99 6.86 -25.03 8.06
CA VAL A 99 7.90 -26.04 7.79
C VAL A 99 8.99 -25.97 8.86
N GLY A 100 9.05 -27.01 9.70
CA GLY A 100 9.98 -27.17 10.82
C GLY A 100 11.43 -27.51 10.42
N GLY A 101 12.17 -26.53 9.88
CA GLY A 101 13.61 -26.63 9.63
C GLY A 101 14.27 -25.25 9.62
N LYS A 102 15.58 -25.17 9.93
CA LYS A 102 16.32 -23.90 10.10
C LYS A 102 16.11 -22.97 8.91
N VAL A 103 15.36 -21.90 9.16
CA VAL A 103 15.07 -20.85 8.19
C VAL A 103 16.13 -19.76 8.31
N LEU A 104 16.85 -19.50 7.23
CA LEU A 104 17.68 -18.30 7.08
C LEU A 104 16.95 -17.37 6.11
N GLN A 105 16.33 -16.31 6.63
CA GLN A 105 15.75 -15.23 5.84
C GLN A 105 16.74 -14.07 5.81
N ALA A 106 17.44 -13.90 4.69
CA ALA A 106 18.27 -12.74 4.42
C ALA A 106 17.61 -11.95 3.27
N GLY A 107 17.21 -10.71 3.56
CA GLY A 107 16.50 -9.85 2.60
C GLY A 107 17.37 -9.34 1.46
N ASP A 108 18.68 -9.17 1.68
CA ASP A 108 19.61 -8.63 0.70
C ASP A 108 20.93 -9.40 0.79
N ILE A 109 21.29 -10.15 -0.25
CA ILE A 109 22.63 -10.72 -0.39
C ILE A 109 23.24 -10.13 -1.65
N HIS A 110 24.13 -9.17 -1.46
CA HIS A 110 25.07 -8.73 -2.48
C HIS A 110 26.47 -9.27 -2.15
N GLY A 111 26.83 -10.38 -2.80
CA GLY A 111 28.11 -11.07 -2.67
C GLY A 111 27.99 -12.54 -3.09
N ASN A 112 29.06 -13.13 -3.63
CA ASN A 112 29.03 -14.54 -4.04
C ASN A 112 28.88 -15.45 -2.81
N VAL A 113 27.80 -16.24 -2.78
CA VAL A 113 27.57 -17.29 -1.79
C VAL A 113 27.98 -18.62 -2.43
N THR A 114 28.92 -19.31 -1.81
CA THR A 114 29.24 -20.70 -2.15
C THR A 114 28.89 -21.57 -0.95
N PHE A 115 28.26 -22.71 -1.22
CA PHE A 115 27.84 -23.74 -0.25
C PHE A 115 28.99 -24.65 0.13
#